data_AF-U4V8Q7-F1
#
_entry.id   AF-U4V8Q7-F1
#
_cell.length_a   1.000
_cell.length_b   1.000
_cell.length_c   1.000
_cell.angle_alpha   90.00
_cell.angle_beta   90.00
_cell.angle_gamma   90.00
#
_symmetry.space_group_name_H-M   'P 1'
#
loop_
_entity.id
_entity.type
_entity.pdbx_description
1 polymer ?
#
loop_
_entity_poly.entity_id
_entity_poly.type
_entity_poly.pdbx_seq_one_letter_code
_entity_poly.pdbx_strand_id
1 'polypeptide(L)'
;MINRTESNLLSKAYRHVISICRKHLPNARYMWSPRGDAQLEAYYPGDEYLDIIGLSVFGYQPYDKLVVGRDTTFVERTEPGYDRVAGFGKPVAIAELGYEGSDSYVRDWAAEANKPHAEFPALTAVIYFNDREVYPWPRGVGRPDWRVANHPLD
;
A
#
# COMPACT_ATOMS: atom_id res chain seq x y z
N MET A 1 -0.57 20.28 9.04
CA MET A 1 -1.65 20.23 10.05
C MET A 1 -2.83 19.53 9.38
N ILE A 2 -3.35 18.43 9.93
CA ILE A 2 -4.53 17.75 9.35
C ILE A 2 -5.74 18.65 9.55
N ASN A 3 -6.53 18.86 8.51
CA ASN A 3 -7.84 19.46 8.65
C ASN A 3 -8.79 18.42 9.27
N ARG A 4 -9.07 18.55 10.58
CA ARG A 4 -9.98 17.63 11.31
C ARG A 4 -11.35 17.51 10.66
N THR A 5 -11.79 18.53 9.93
CA THR A 5 -13.06 18.51 9.20
C THR A 5 -13.00 17.54 8.02
N GLU A 6 -11.91 17.56 7.24
CA GLU A 6 -11.73 16.68 6.08
C GLU A 6 -11.61 15.21 6.49
N SER A 7 -10.81 14.91 7.52
CA SER A 7 -10.66 13.52 7.97
C SER A 7 -11.97 12.93 8.49
N ASN A 8 -12.76 13.73 9.20
CA ASN A 8 -14.08 13.36 9.66
C ASN A 8 -15.06 13.12 8.48
N LEU A 9 -15.02 13.97 7.45
CA LEU A 9 -15.86 13.82 6.26
C LEU A 9 -15.53 12.53 5.49
N LEU A 10 -14.25 12.21 5.29
CA LEU A 10 -13.85 10.98 4.59
C LEU A 10 -14.23 9.71 5.38
N SER A 11 -13.97 9.67 6.70
CA SER A 11 -14.43 8.55 7.52
C SER A 11 -15.95 8.40 7.50
N LYS A 12 -16.72 9.50 7.57
CA LYS A 12 -18.18 9.46 7.48
C LYS A 12 -18.69 8.97 6.12
N ALA A 13 -18.09 9.44 5.03
CA ALA A 13 -18.45 9.00 3.69
C ALA A 13 -18.20 7.50 3.52
N TYR A 14 -17.03 7.02 3.96
CA TYR A 14 -16.70 5.59 3.94
C TYR A 14 -17.70 4.78 4.76
N ARG A 15 -17.99 5.20 6.01
CA ARG A 15 -18.99 4.56 6.88
C ARG A 15 -20.35 4.45 6.20
N HIS A 16 -20.82 5.53 5.58
CA HIS A 16 -22.10 5.56 4.88
C HIS A 16 -22.17 4.52 3.75
N VAL A 17 -21.12 4.46 2.91
CA VAL A 17 -21.04 3.47 1.81
C VAL A 17 -21.07 2.06 2.37
N ILE A 18 -20.23 1.76 3.36
CA ILE A 18 -20.17 0.40 3.92
C ILE A 18 -21.47 0.00 4.61
N SER A 19 -22.16 0.92 5.30
CA SER A 19 -23.48 0.65 5.87
C SER A 19 -24.52 0.28 4.81
N ILE A 20 -24.44 0.86 3.61
CA ILE A 20 -25.32 0.50 2.49
C ILE A 20 -24.88 -0.85 1.90
N CYS A 21 -23.59 -1.01 1.61
CA CYS A 21 -23.08 -2.24 1.01
C CYS A 21 -23.38 -3.46 1.90
N ARG A 22 -23.19 -3.38 3.23
CA ARG A 22 -23.49 -4.50 4.14
C ARG A 22 -24.97 -4.89 4.16
N LYS A 23 -25.91 -3.99 3.82
CA LYS A 23 -27.34 -4.34 3.68
C LYS A 23 -27.60 -5.19 2.44
N HIS A 24 -26.86 -4.95 1.35
CA HIS A 24 -27.11 -5.60 0.05
C HIS A 24 -26.13 -6.74 -0.26
N LEU A 25 -24.94 -6.69 0.33
CA LEU A 25 -23.83 -7.61 0.13
C LEU A 25 -23.25 -8.01 1.51
N PRO A 26 -24.05 -8.74 2.33
CA PRO A 26 -23.67 -9.06 3.72
C PRO A 26 -22.47 -10.01 3.83
N ASN A 27 -22.17 -10.75 2.75
CA ASN A 27 -21.05 -11.69 2.70
C ASN A 27 -19.78 -11.10 2.07
N ALA A 28 -19.84 -9.87 1.53
CA ALA A 28 -18.67 -9.21 0.98
C ALA A 28 -17.74 -8.72 2.11
N ARG A 29 -16.44 -8.71 1.83
CA ARG A 29 -15.42 -8.12 2.70
C ARG A 29 -15.06 -6.73 2.17
N TYR A 30 -14.80 -5.80 3.07
CA TYR A 30 -14.52 -4.41 2.75
C TYR A 30 -13.13 -4.00 3.21
N MET A 31 -12.36 -3.41 2.30
CA MET A 31 -11.01 -2.95 2.56
C MET A 31 -10.97 -1.42 2.69
N TRP A 32 -10.40 -0.95 3.79
CA TRP A 32 -9.97 0.44 3.91
C TRP A 32 -8.49 0.51 3.56
N SER A 33 -8.15 1.20 2.46
CA SER A 33 -6.80 1.18 1.88
C SER A 33 -6.17 2.57 1.80
N PRO A 34 -5.60 3.11 2.90
CA PRO A 34 -4.79 4.32 2.85
C PRO A 34 -3.44 4.08 2.13
N ARG A 35 -2.82 5.16 1.64
CA ARG A 35 -1.46 5.12 1.06
C ARG A 35 -0.38 4.68 2.07
N GLY A 36 -0.65 4.78 3.38
CA GLY A 36 0.30 4.41 4.43
C GLY A 36 1.10 5.58 5.02
N ASP A 37 0.78 6.85 4.67
CA ASP A 37 1.52 8.00 5.19
C ASP A 37 1.26 8.25 6.68
N ALA A 38 2.11 9.09 7.27
CA ALA A 38 1.85 9.66 8.59
C ALA A 38 0.43 10.27 8.65
N GLN A 39 -0.23 10.10 9.80
CA GLN A 39 -1.55 10.65 10.08
C GLN A 39 -2.73 9.91 9.43
N LEU A 40 -2.50 8.75 8.80
CA LEU A 40 -3.57 7.91 8.26
C LEU A 40 -4.62 7.54 9.31
N GLU A 41 -4.23 7.48 10.58
CA GLU A 41 -5.05 7.07 11.72
C GLU A 41 -6.24 8.03 11.91
N ALA A 42 -6.07 9.30 11.53
CA ALA A 42 -7.12 10.31 11.58
C ALA A 42 -8.29 10.04 10.63
N TYR A 43 -8.09 9.16 9.64
CA TYR A 43 -9.09 8.75 8.64
C TYR A 43 -9.68 7.37 8.92
N TYR A 44 -9.25 6.70 10.00
CA TYR A 44 -9.71 5.35 10.34
C TYR A 44 -11.24 5.31 10.49
N PRO A 45 -11.96 4.48 9.71
CA PRO A 45 -13.42 4.48 9.73
C PRO A 45 -14.00 3.77 10.97
N GLY A 46 -13.19 3.04 11.74
CA GLY A 46 -13.64 2.25 12.89
C GLY A 46 -13.93 0.80 12.52
N ASP A 47 -13.72 -0.11 13.48
CA ASP A 47 -13.65 -1.56 13.28
C ASP A 47 -14.88 -2.19 12.64
N GLU A 48 -16.06 -1.58 12.81
CA GLU A 48 -17.33 -2.08 12.27
C GLU A 48 -17.48 -1.88 10.76
N TYR A 49 -16.61 -1.07 10.15
CA TYR A 49 -16.73 -0.66 8.74
C TYR A 49 -15.67 -1.26 7.82
N LEU A 50 -14.79 -2.13 8.32
CA LEU A 50 -13.77 -2.79 7.50
C LEU A 50 -13.44 -4.20 8.01
N ASP A 51 -13.00 -5.03 7.08
CA ASP A 51 -12.59 -6.41 7.31
C ASP A 51 -11.10 -6.64 7.01
N ILE A 52 -10.47 -5.73 6.26
CA ILE A 52 -9.04 -5.74 5.87
C ILE A 52 -8.54 -4.30 5.79
N ILE A 53 -7.26 -4.08 6.11
CA ILE A 53 -6.55 -2.84 5.83
C ILE A 53 -5.65 -3.04 4.61
N GLY A 54 -5.75 -2.13 3.63
CA GLY A 54 -4.86 -2.09 2.48
C GLY A 54 -3.74 -1.05 2.65
N LEU A 55 -2.57 -1.31 2.08
CA LEU A 55 -1.47 -0.34 1.97
C LEU A 55 -0.92 -0.34 0.54
N SER A 56 -0.47 0.82 0.07
CA SER A 56 0.25 0.96 -1.20
C SER A 56 1.76 0.97 -0.95
N VAL A 57 2.51 0.08 -1.59
CA VAL A 57 3.96 -0.05 -1.44
C VAL A 57 4.61 -0.06 -2.83
N PHE A 58 5.51 0.89 -3.08
CA PHE A 58 6.20 1.00 -4.36
C PHE A 58 7.72 1.18 -4.16
N GLY A 59 8.48 0.38 -4.89
CA GLY A 59 9.93 0.48 -5.01
C GLY A 59 10.33 1.08 -6.35
N TYR A 60 10.93 2.27 -6.38
CA TYR A 60 11.35 2.85 -7.64
C TYR A 60 12.79 3.33 -7.55
N GLN A 61 13.72 2.58 -8.15
CA GLN A 61 15.15 2.77 -7.93
C GLN A 61 15.65 4.19 -8.26
N PRO A 62 15.26 4.84 -9.37
CA PRO A 62 15.60 6.25 -9.63
C PRO A 62 15.11 7.19 -8.53
N TYR A 63 13.92 6.95 -7.98
CA TYR A 63 13.37 7.74 -6.87
C TYR A 63 14.13 7.49 -5.57
N ASP A 64 14.45 6.23 -5.28
CA ASP A 64 15.22 5.82 -4.10
C ASP A 64 16.61 6.48 -4.10
N LYS A 65 17.34 6.42 -5.22
CA LYS A 65 18.64 7.09 -5.37
C LYS A 65 18.53 8.60 -5.17
N LEU A 66 17.45 9.23 -5.65
CA LEU A 66 17.27 10.67 -5.55
C LEU A 66 16.90 11.13 -4.14
N VAL A 67 16.06 10.37 -3.42
CA VAL A 67 15.47 10.79 -2.14
C VAL A 67 16.20 10.22 -0.93
N VAL A 68 16.71 8.99 -1.05
CA VAL A 68 17.38 8.26 0.04
C VAL A 68 18.89 8.15 -0.21
N GLY A 69 19.35 8.25 -1.45
CA GLY A 69 20.77 8.11 -1.82
C GLY A 69 21.23 6.66 -2.00
N ARG A 70 20.33 5.69 -1.84
CA ARG A 70 20.57 4.25 -2.01
C ARG A 70 19.29 3.55 -2.43
N ASP A 71 19.40 2.28 -2.78
CA ASP A 71 18.23 1.44 -3.07
C ASP A 71 17.49 1.15 -1.76
N THR A 72 16.15 1.15 -1.81
CA THR A 72 15.30 0.72 -0.70
C THR A 72 14.78 -0.70 -0.93
N THR A 73 14.42 -1.38 0.16
CA THR A 73 13.88 -2.74 0.11
C THR A 73 12.36 -2.76 0.33
N PHE A 74 11.73 -3.90 0.01
CA PHE A 74 10.32 -4.15 0.31
C PHE A 74 10.00 -3.93 1.80
N VAL A 75 10.82 -4.47 2.70
CA VAL A 75 10.64 -4.36 4.15
C VAL A 75 10.71 -2.89 4.58
N GLU A 76 11.75 -2.17 4.17
CA GLU A 76 11.95 -0.75 4.50
C GLU A 76 10.79 0.14 4.03
N ARG A 77 10.18 -0.18 2.88
CA ARG A 77 9.06 0.58 2.32
C ARG A 77 7.72 0.19 2.94
N THR A 78 7.59 -1.02 3.45
CA THR A 78 6.37 -1.54 4.06
C THR A 78 6.24 -1.14 5.53
N GLU A 79 7.34 -1.24 6.30
CA GLU A 79 7.36 -1.08 7.76
C GLU A 79 6.65 0.20 8.25
N PRO A 80 6.91 1.41 7.69
CA PRO A 80 6.28 2.61 8.22
C PRO A 80 4.76 2.60 8.09
N GLY A 81 4.22 2.03 6.99
CA GLY A 81 2.78 1.94 6.77
C GLY A 81 2.16 0.87 7.66
N TYR A 82 2.84 -0.27 7.77
CA TYR A 82 2.42 -1.40 8.59
C TYR A 82 2.33 -1.02 10.07
N ASP A 83 3.36 -0.38 10.63
CA ASP A 83 3.40 0.02 12.05
C ASP A 83 2.24 0.91 12.47
N ARG A 84 1.82 1.82 11.57
CA ARG A 84 0.69 2.72 11.80
C ARG A 84 -0.65 2.00 11.89
N VAL A 85 -0.79 0.87 11.20
CA VAL A 85 -2.05 0.12 11.12
C VAL A 85 -2.08 -1.13 11.98
N ALA A 86 -0.91 -1.62 12.43
CA ALA A 86 -0.78 -2.83 13.23
C ALA A 86 -1.63 -2.78 14.51
N GLY A 87 -1.74 -1.60 15.12
CA GLY A 87 -2.54 -1.37 16.32
C GLY A 87 -4.05 -1.48 16.13
N PHE A 88 -4.57 -1.51 14.89
CA PHE A 88 -6.00 -1.66 14.62
C PHE A 88 -6.49 -3.12 14.69
N GLY A 89 -5.59 -4.10 14.82
CA GLY A 89 -5.98 -5.50 15.02
C GLY A 89 -6.72 -6.13 13.83
N LYS A 90 -6.54 -5.58 12.63
CA LYS A 90 -7.12 -6.10 11.38
C LYS A 90 -6.05 -6.79 10.53
N PRO A 91 -6.42 -7.79 9.69
CA PRO A 91 -5.53 -8.29 8.65
C PRO A 91 -5.09 -7.15 7.71
N VAL A 92 -3.83 -7.18 7.31
CA VAL A 92 -3.22 -6.21 6.40
C VAL A 92 -2.97 -6.88 5.05
N ALA A 93 -3.17 -6.14 3.97
CA ALA A 93 -2.76 -6.51 2.62
C ALA A 93 -1.93 -5.37 2.02
N ILE A 94 -0.90 -5.69 1.25
CA ILE A 94 -0.35 -4.73 0.30
C ILE A 94 -1.32 -4.71 -0.88
N ALA A 95 -2.22 -3.74 -0.90
CA ALA A 95 -3.29 -3.62 -1.88
C ALA A 95 -2.78 -3.21 -3.26
N GLU A 96 -1.65 -2.52 -3.28
CA GLU A 96 -0.94 -2.09 -4.48
C GLU A 96 0.56 -2.28 -4.26
N LEU A 97 1.17 -3.15 -5.06
CA LEU A 97 2.61 -3.34 -5.14
C LEU A 97 3.10 -3.03 -6.55
N GLY A 98 4.18 -2.26 -6.67
CA GLY A 98 4.92 -2.10 -7.92
C GLY A 98 6.39 -1.88 -7.65
N TYR A 99 7.25 -2.35 -8.55
CA TYR A 99 8.68 -2.06 -8.48
C TYR A 99 9.30 -1.91 -9.87
N GLU A 100 10.24 -0.97 -10.00
CA GLU A 100 11.00 -0.74 -11.23
C GLU A 100 12.43 -0.26 -10.91
N GLY A 101 13.42 -0.79 -11.63
CA GLY A 101 14.83 -0.46 -11.48
C GLY A 101 15.72 -1.36 -12.34
N SER A 102 16.97 -1.52 -11.94
CA SER A 102 17.87 -2.53 -12.49
C SER A 102 17.36 -3.95 -12.20
N ASP A 103 17.82 -4.93 -12.99
CA ASP A 103 17.40 -6.33 -12.81
C ASP A 103 17.69 -6.86 -11.40
N SER A 104 18.80 -6.45 -10.78
CA SER A 104 19.11 -6.80 -9.39
C SER A 104 18.09 -6.23 -8.40
N TYR A 105 17.74 -4.96 -8.56
CA TYR A 105 16.74 -4.29 -7.72
C TYR A 105 15.38 -4.98 -7.82
N VAL A 106 14.97 -5.30 -9.05
CA VAL A 106 13.70 -5.97 -9.31
C VAL A 106 13.69 -7.39 -8.76
N ARG A 107 14.77 -8.17 -8.93
CA ARG A 107 14.88 -9.52 -8.35
C ARG A 107 14.82 -9.49 -6.82
N ASP A 108 15.52 -8.55 -6.17
CA ASP A 108 15.49 -8.40 -4.72
C ASP A 108 14.07 -8.07 -4.23
N TRP A 109 13.40 -7.12 -4.88
CA TRP A 109 12.01 -6.77 -4.56
C TRP A 109 11.03 -7.92 -4.80
N ALA A 110 11.18 -8.66 -5.90
CA ALA A 110 10.35 -9.81 -6.21
C ALA A 110 10.55 -10.94 -5.19
N ALA A 111 11.79 -11.21 -4.78
CA ALA A 111 12.12 -12.22 -3.78
C ALA A 111 11.54 -11.86 -2.40
N GLU A 112 11.71 -10.60 -1.97
CA GLU A 112 11.18 -10.13 -0.69
C GLU A 112 9.65 -10.09 -0.68
N ALA A 113 9.00 -9.60 -1.75
CA ALA A 113 7.54 -9.52 -1.79
C ALA A 113 6.85 -10.90 -1.80
N ASN A 114 7.54 -11.96 -2.23
CA ASN A 114 7.00 -13.32 -2.36
C ASN A 114 7.33 -14.26 -1.19
N LYS A 115 7.90 -13.75 -0.08
CA LYS A 115 8.17 -14.56 1.12
C LYS A 115 7.41 -14.05 2.35
N PRO A 116 7.18 -14.90 3.37
CA PRO A 116 6.66 -14.45 4.65
C PRO A 116 7.64 -13.49 5.36
N HIS A 117 7.09 -12.51 6.07
CA HIS A 117 7.83 -11.55 6.90
C HIS A 117 7.36 -11.64 8.34
N ALA A 118 8.22 -12.11 9.23
CA ALA A 118 7.88 -12.33 10.65
C ALA A 118 7.64 -10.99 11.39
N GLU A 119 8.23 -9.91 10.91
CA GLU A 119 8.02 -8.53 11.32
C GLU A 119 6.62 -8.00 10.96
N PHE A 120 5.94 -8.61 9.99
CA PHE A 120 4.60 -8.23 9.55
C PHE A 120 3.56 -9.34 9.77
N PRO A 121 3.32 -9.79 11.03
CA PRO A 121 2.50 -10.97 11.31
C PRO A 121 1.03 -10.85 10.86
N ALA A 122 0.51 -9.64 10.66
CA ALA A 122 -0.85 -9.41 10.15
C ALA A 122 -0.91 -9.30 8.61
N LEU A 123 0.22 -9.32 7.91
CA LEU A 123 0.25 -9.27 6.44
C LEU A 123 -0.21 -10.61 5.87
N THR A 124 -1.31 -10.57 5.11
CA THR A 124 -2.01 -11.78 4.61
C THR A 124 -2.02 -11.90 3.10
N ALA A 125 -1.77 -10.81 2.37
CA ALA A 125 -1.78 -10.78 0.92
C ALA A 125 -0.92 -9.64 0.37
N VAL A 126 -0.39 -9.85 -0.83
CA VAL A 126 0.30 -8.85 -1.64
C VAL A 126 -0.33 -8.87 -3.03
N ILE A 127 -0.81 -7.72 -3.50
CA ILE A 127 -1.49 -7.56 -4.78
C ILE A 127 -0.64 -6.68 -5.69
N TYR A 128 -0.19 -7.24 -6.80
CA TYR A 128 0.69 -6.56 -7.75
C TYR A 128 -0.10 -5.70 -8.75
N PHE A 129 0.31 -4.45 -8.91
CA PHE A 129 -0.23 -3.52 -9.90
C PHE A 129 0.56 -3.65 -11.21
N ASN A 130 0.07 -4.49 -12.12
CA ASN A 130 0.76 -4.84 -13.37
C ASN A 130 0.40 -3.91 -14.54
N ASP A 131 0.64 -2.61 -14.40
CA ASP A 131 0.43 -1.63 -15.47
C ASP A 131 1.49 -0.53 -15.44
N ARG A 132 1.54 0.32 -16.46
CA ARG A 132 2.38 1.50 -16.45
C ARG A 132 1.76 2.58 -15.57
N GLU A 133 2.59 3.27 -14.81
CA GLU A 133 2.15 4.44 -14.05
C GLU A 133 1.52 5.51 -14.97
N VAL A 134 0.34 5.99 -14.55
CA VAL A 134 -0.45 6.96 -15.32
C VAL A 134 -0.10 8.40 -14.94
N TYR A 135 0.36 8.65 -13.72
CA TYR A 135 0.76 9.97 -13.23
C TYR A 135 2.28 10.12 -13.14
N PRO A 136 2.85 11.31 -13.42
CA PRO A 136 4.27 11.53 -13.18
C PRO A 136 4.64 11.22 -11.72
N TRP A 137 5.62 10.35 -11.54
CA TRP A 137 6.14 10.01 -10.22
C TRP A 137 6.77 11.25 -9.57
N PRO A 138 6.66 11.40 -8.23
CA PRO A 138 7.19 12.58 -7.55
C PRO A 138 8.67 12.84 -7.86
N ARG A 139 9.08 14.09 -7.74
CA ARG A 139 10.46 14.55 -8.02
C ARG A 139 10.90 14.44 -9.49
N GLY A 140 9.96 14.22 -10.42
CA GLY A 140 10.23 14.35 -11.85
C GLY A 140 11.05 13.19 -12.43
N VAL A 141 11.05 12.03 -11.78
CA VAL A 141 11.77 10.82 -12.24
C VAL A 141 11.02 10.03 -13.32
N GLY A 142 9.90 10.56 -13.84
CA GLY A 142 9.20 9.99 -14.99
C GLY A 142 7.92 9.24 -14.61
N ARG A 143 7.59 8.18 -15.34
CA ARG A 143 6.40 7.34 -15.12
C ARG A 143 6.86 5.89 -15.10
N PRO A 144 6.99 5.28 -13.92
CA PRO A 144 7.51 3.95 -13.81
C PRO A 144 6.68 2.90 -14.55
N ASP A 145 7.34 1.89 -15.07
CA ASP A 145 6.72 0.75 -15.73
C ASP A 145 6.67 -0.45 -14.79
N TRP A 146 5.56 -0.63 -14.09
CA TRP A 146 5.38 -1.70 -13.10
C TRP A 146 5.12 -3.07 -13.74
N ARG A 147 5.19 -3.22 -15.07
CA ARG A 147 4.79 -4.48 -15.71
C ARG A 147 5.85 -5.56 -15.54
N VAL A 148 5.44 -6.73 -15.04
CA VAL A 148 6.32 -7.89 -14.79
C VAL A 148 7.06 -8.33 -16.07
N ALA A 149 6.44 -8.20 -17.24
CA ALA A 149 7.01 -8.65 -18.52
C ALA A 149 8.31 -7.94 -18.93
N ASN A 150 8.61 -6.78 -18.35
CA ASN A 150 9.82 -6.02 -18.66
C ASN A 150 11.04 -6.43 -17.82
N HIS A 151 10.87 -7.35 -16.87
CA HIS A 151 11.91 -7.79 -15.96
C HIS A 151 11.95 -9.32 -15.90
N PRO A 152 12.62 -9.99 -16.87
CA PRO A 152 12.79 -11.44 -16.79
C PRO A 152 13.48 -11.81 -15.47
N LEU A 153 12.85 -12.72 -14.73
CA LEU A 153 13.28 -13.19 -13.41
C LEU A 153 14.16 -14.46 -13.50
N ASP A 154 14.52 -14.83 -14.73
CA ASP A 154 15.27 -16.00 -15.16
C ASP A 154 16.73 -16.01 -14.67
#